data_AF-A0A813EPT9-F1
#
_entry.id   AF-A0A813EPT9-F1
#
_cell.length_a   1.000
_cell.length_b   1.000
_cell.length_c   1.000
_cell.angle_alpha   90.00
_cell.angle_beta   90.00
_cell.angle_gamma   90.00
#
_symmetry.space_group_name_H-M   'P 1'
#
loop_
_entity.id
_entity.type
_entity.pdbx_description
1 polymer ?
#
loop_
_entity_poly.entity_id
_entity_poly.type
_entity_poly.pdbx_seq_one_letter_code
_entity_poly.pdbx_strand_id
1 'polypeptide(L)'
;AHERMRRSDTSDRILYRSDFDKYVLVANFENRGWIRSTNDEDWQVYWASVHNVRQLFNPDANGGRRLRENQVVNHFPNHYELTRKDLMARNIKRYLREQQKQEQLLAARELALLSASASGP
;
A
#
# COMPACT_ATOMS: atom_id res chain seq x y z
N ALA A 1 -1.42 -48.74 -16.84
CA ALA A 1 -0.08 -48.20 -16.53
C ALA A 1 -0.08 -46.70 -16.77
N HIS A 2 0.39 -45.94 -15.78
CA HIS A 2 0.61 -44.49 -15.79
C HIS A 2 -0.62 -43.59 -15.69
N GLU A 3 -1.30 -43.76 -14.56
CA GLU A 3 -1.67 -42.68 -13.65
C GLU A 3 -0.93 -41.37 -13.96
N ARG A 4 -1.68 -40.37 -14.43
CA ARG A 4 -1.19 -39.00 -14.58
C ARG A 4 -0.75 -38.54 -13.20
N MET A 5 0.56 -38.59 -12.98
CA MET A 5 1.23 -38.01 -11.83
C MET A 5 0.78 -36.55 -11.75
N ARG A 6 -0.17 -36.26 -10.85
CA ARG A 6 -0.46 -34.91 -10.40
C ARG A 6 0.88 -34.40 -9.90
N ARG A 7 1.53 -33.53 -10.67
CA ARG A 7 2.61 -32.69 -10.15
C ARG A 7 2.11 -32.17 -8.81
N SER A 8 2.87 -32.38 -7.74
CA SER A 8 2.53 -31.81 -6.44
C SER A 8 2.53 -30.30 -6.61
N ASP A 9 1.33 -29.75 -6.76
CA ASP A 9 1.07 -28.35 -7.04
C ASP A 9 1.18 -27.54 -5.75
N THR A 10 2.38 -27.55 -5.18
CA THR A 10 2.74 -26.69 -4.05
C THR A 10 3.30 -25.36 -4.55
N SER A 11 3.64 -25.27 -5.84
CA SER A 11 4.21 -24.06 -6.46
C SER A 11 3.16 -23.00 -6.82
N ASP A 12 1.88 -23.35 -6.97
CA ASP A 12 0.81 -22.39 -7.27
C ASP A 12 0.02 -21.94 -6.01
N ARG A 13 0.32 -22.50 -4.83
CA ARG A 13 -0.42 -22.17 -3.62
C ARG A 13 0.15 -20.94 -2.94
N ILE A 14 -0.70 -19.93 -2.75
CA ILE A 14 -0.36 -18.71 -2.03
C ILE A 14 0.00 -19.05 -0.58
N LEU A 15 1.19 -18.63 -0.16
CA LEU A 15 1.66 -18.66 1.21
C LEU A 15 1.27 -17.38 1.93
N TYR A 16 0.69 -17.53 3.12
CA TYR A 16 0.31 -16.41 3.97
C TYR A 16 1.03 -16.41 5.32
N ARG A 17 1.28 -15.21 5.86
CA ARG A 17 1.66 -14.97 7.26
C ARG A 17 0.61 -14.08 7.92
N SER A 18 0.47 -14.19 9.23
CA SER A 18 -0.31 -13.23 10.00
C SER A 18 0.26 -13.06 11.41
N ASP A 19 0.23 -11.82 11.90
CA ASP A 19 0.52 -11.50 13.31
C ASP A 19 -0.66 -11.86 14.24
N PHE A 20 -1.78 -12.30 13.67
CA PHE A 20 -3.01 -12.52 14.40
C PHE A 20 -3.59 -13.89 14.08
N ASP A 21 -3.99 -14.61 15.12
CA ASP A 21 -4.78 -15.84 14.99
C ASP A 21 -6.29 -15.56 15.17
N LYS A 22 -6.76 -14.48 14.53
CA LYS A 22 -8.19 -14.19 14.48
C LYS A 22 -8.86 -15.19 13.54
N TYR A 23 -9.83 -15.94 14.06
CA TYR A 23 -10.53 -16.99 13.31
C TYR A 23 -11.02 -16.52 11.93
N VAL A 24 -11.62 -15.32 11.85
CA VAL A 24 -12.12 -14.74 10.60
C VAL A 24 -11.04 -14.55 9.53
N LEU A 25 -9.77 -14.34 9.92
CA LEU A 25 -8.65 -14.25 8.98
C LEU A 25 -8.17 -15.65 8.61
N VAL A 26 -7.90 -16.49 9.61
CA VAL A 26 -7.35 -17.85 9.41
C VAL A 26 -8.29 -18.70 8.56
N ALA A 27 -9.56 -18.80 8.94
CA ALA A 27 -10.55 -19.57 8.19
C ALA A 27 -10.74 -19.03 6.76
N ASN A 28 -10.62 -17.70 6.58
CA ASN A 28 -10.76 -17.09 5.26
C ASN A 28 -9.56 -17.40 4.35
N PHE A 29 -8.34 -17.50 4.89
CA PHE A 29 -7.17 -17.93 4.13
C PHE A 29 -7.23 -19.44 3.80
N GLU A 30 -7.57 -20.28 4.78
CA GLU A 30 -7.72 -21.73 4.61
C GLU A 30 -8.80 -22.09 3.59
N ASN A 31 -9.96 -21.40 3.61
CA ASN A 31 -11.03 -21.59 2.63
C ASN A 31 -10.63 -21.20 1.20
N ARG A 32 -9.60 -20.38 1.02
CA ARG A 32 -9.01 -20.09 -0.31
C ARG A 32 -7.91 -21.07 -0.71
N GLY A 33 -7.63 -22.09 0.12
CA GLY A 33 -6.54 -23.03 -0.10
C GLY A 33 -5.15 -22.42 0.13
N TRP A 34 -5.06 -21.27 0.80
CA TRP A 34 -3.77 -20.67 1.14
C TRP A 34 -3.10 -21.46 2.25
N ILE A 35 -1.77 -21.52 2.21
CA ILE A 35 -0.98 -22.28 3.17
C ILE A 35 -0.28 -21.30 4.10
N ARG A 36 -0.33 -21.55 5.40
CA ARG A 36 0.44 -20.74 6.36
C ARG A 36 1.93 -20.99 6.13
N SER A 37 2.70 -19.93 5.92
CA SER A 37 4.14 -20.05 5.76
C SER A 37 4.80 -20.51 7.06
N THR A 38 5.82 -21.37 6.92
CA THR A 38 6.70 -21.84 8.00
C THR A 38 8.03 -21.07 8.05
N ASN A 39 8.26 -20.15 7.10
CA ASN A 39 9.49 -19.38 6.97
C ASN A 39 9.18 -17.88 6.95
N ASP A 40 9.91 -17.09 7.72
CA ASP A 40 9.70 -15.64 7.83
C ASP A 40 9.95 -14.86 6.53
N GLU A 41 10.68 -15.46 5.59
CA GLU A 41 11.09 -14.86 4.32
C GLU A 41 10.33 -15.40 3.09
N ASP A 42 9.59 -16.51 3.23
CA ASP A 42 8.90 -17.17 2.11
C ASP A 42 7.38 -17.06 2.28
N TRP A 43 6.82 -15.98 1.76
CA TRP A 43 5.39 -15.69 1.80
C TRP A 43 5.00 -14.77 0.64
N GLN A 44 3.73 -14.80 0.23
CA GLN A 44 3.18 -13.85 -0.73
C GLN A 44 2.26 -12.83 -0.07
N VAL A 45 1.47 -13.23 0.93
CA VAL A 45 0.58 -12.31 1.66
C VAL A 45 0.94 -12.28 3.14
N TYR A 46 1.18 -11.10 3.69
CA TYR A 46 1.38 -10.93 5.13
C TYR A 46 0.32 -10.00 5.72
N TRP A 47 -0.55 -10.57 6.54
CA TRP A 47 -1.52 -9.84 7.34
C TRP A 47 -0.87 -9.38 8.66
N ALA A 48 -0.15 -8.27 8.56
CA ALA A 48 0.70 -7.72 9.59
C ALA A 48 -0.03 -6.72 10.49
N SER A 49 0.50 -6.56 11.70
CA SER A 49 0.17 -5.52 12.65
C SER A 49 0.78 -4.18 12.25
N VAL A 50 0.20 -3.08 12.72
CA VAL A 50 0.74 -1.72 12.50
C VAL A 50 2.19 -1.59 12.96
N HIS A 51 2.57 -2.29 14.04
CA HIS A 51 3.94 -2.29 14.55
C HIS A 51 4.91 -2.90 13.55
N ASN A 52 4.62 -4.13 13.08
CA ASN A 52 5.50 -4.84 12.15
C ASN A 52 5.55 -4.17 10.78
N VAL A 53 4.44 -3.60 10.30
CA VAL A 53 4.42 -2.80 9.07
C VAL A 53 5.37 -1.62 9.13
N ARG A 54 5.44 -0.92 10.27
CA ARG A 54 6.37 0.22 10.42
C ARG A 54 7.82 -0.24 10.38
N GLN A 55 8.14 -1.38 10.96
CA GLN A 55 9.49 -1.95 10.86
C GLN A 55 9.80 -2.41 9.44
N LEU A 56 8.84 -3.05 8.77
CA LEU A 56 8.96 -3.57 7.41
C LEU A 56 9.28 -2.49 6.38
N PHE A 57 8.67 -1.32 6.52
CA PHE A 57 8.93 -0.17 5.64
C PHE A 57 10.03 0.77 6.14
N ASN A 58 10.60 0.52 7.32
CA ASN A 58 11.71 1.32 7.83
C ASN A 58 13.03 0.86 7.16
N PRO A 59 13.71 1.72 6.38
CA PRO A 59 14.96 1.37 5.72
C PRO A 59 16.04 0.85 6.68
N ASP A 60 16.04 1.32 7.93
CA ASP A 60 17.09 1.02 8.90
C ASP A 60 16.78 -0.20 9.79
N ALA A 61 15.51 -0.63 9.89
CA ALA A 61 15.09 -1.66 10.85
C ALA A 61 15.33 -3.09 10.37
N ASN A 62 15.26 -3.35 9.06
CA ASN A 62 15.35 -4.69 8.48
C ASN A 62 16.61 -4.90 7.63
N GLY A 63 17.72 -4.24 8.00
CA GLY A 63 18.96 -4.30 7.21
C GLY A 63 18.76 -3.85 5.76
N GLY A 64 17.84 -2.91 5.52
CA GLY A 64 17.50 -2.41 4.17
C GLY A 64 16.65 -3.36 3.32
N ARG A 65 16.18 -4.50 3.84
CA ARG A 65 15.38 -5.46 3.06
C ARG A 65 14.02 -4.89 2.69
N ARG A 66 13.82 -4.67 1.39
CA ARG A 66 12.54 -4.30 0.79
C ARG A 66 11.69 -5.54 0.51
N LEU A 67 10.38 -5.34 0.45
CA LEU A 67 9.46 -6.36 -0.04
C LEU A 67 9.84 -6.81 -1.44
N ARG A 68 9.74 -8.12 -1.69
CA ARG A 68 9.87 -8.70 -3.03
C ARG A 68 8.64 -8.36 -3.87
N GLU A 69 8.76 -8.44 -5.19
CA GLU A 69 7.66 -8.12 -6.11
C GLU A 69 6.40 -8.97 -5.89
N ASN A 70 6.57 -10.20 -5.40
CA ASN A 70 5.50 -11.14 -5.09
C ASN A 70 4.97 -11.03 -3.65
N GLN A 71 5.46 -10.08 -2.86
CA GLN A 71 5.08 -9.88 -1.46
C GLN A 71 4.13 -8.70 -1.32
N VAL A 72 2.98 -8.95 -0.70
CA VAL A 72 1.97 -7.94 -0.39
C VAL A 72 1.64 -7.93 1.10
N VAL A 73 1.43 -6.73 1.63
CA VAL A 73 1.04 -6.52 3.02
C VAL A 73 -0.23 -5.68 3.10
N ASN A 74 -1.00 -5.87 4.16
CA ASN A 74 -2.32 -5.25 4.37
C ASN A 74 -2.30 -3.75 4.73
N HIS A 75 -1.14 -3.09 4.70
CA HIS A 75 -1.00 -1.67 5.05
C HIS A 75 -0.06 -0.95 4.10
N PHE A 76 -0.41 0.28 3.73
CA PHE A 76 0.49 1.15 2.99
C PHE A 76 1.59 1.76 3.90
N PRO A 77 2.77 2.06 3.34
CA PRO A 77 3.73 2.95 3.98
C PRO A 77 3.05 4.27 4.36
N ASN A 78 3.45 4.86 5.48
CA ASN A 78 2.93 6.15 5.96
C ASN A 78 1.40 6.23 6.12
N HIS A 79 0.70 5.10 6.31
CA HIS A 79 -0.77 5.04 6.52
C HIS A 79 -1.27 5.97 7.65
N TYR A 80 -0.41 6.35 8.60
CA TYR A 80 -0.73 7.23 9.70
C TYR A 80 -1.07 8.67 9.27
N GLU A 81 -0.63 9.10 8.07
CA GLU A 81 -0.94 10.42 7.50
C GLU A 81 -2.46 10.66 7.34
N LEU A 82 -3.22 9.60 7.09
CA LEU A 82 -4.67 9.64 6.88
C LEU A 82 -5.46 8.88 7.93
N THR A 83 -4.84 8.17 8.86
CA THR A 83 -5.56 7.43 9.91
C THR A 83 -5.46 8.07 11.30
N ARG A 84 -4.48 8.97 11.52
CA ARG A 84 -4.41 9.77 12.75
C ARG A 84 -5.16 11.08 12.60
N LYS A 85 -6.09 11.37 13.51
CA LYS A 85 -6.96 12.56 13.45
C LYS A 85 -6.21 13.89 13.36
N ASP A 86 -5.09 14.03 14.07
CA ASP A 86 -4.27 15.23 14.09
C ASP A 86 -3.53 15.45 12.77
N LEU A 87 -3.03 14.38 12.15
CA LEU A 87 -2.41 14.43 10.83
C LEU A 87 -3.43 14.64 9.73
N MET A 88 -4.53 13.89 9.75
CA MET A 88 -5.62 14.03 8.79
C MET A 88 -6.13 15.49 8.74
N ALA A 89 -6.43 16.09 9.89
CA ALA A 89 -6.91 17.47 9.94
C ALA A 89 -5.88 18.47 9.38
N ARG A 90 -4.59 18.31 9.70
CA ARG A 90 -3.51 19.13 9.13
C ARG A 90 -3.36 18.94 7.63
N ASN A 91 -3.42 17.69 7.16
CA ASN A 91 -3.24 17.32 5.76
C ASN A 91 -4.39 17.83 4.89
N ILE A 92 -5.65 17.70 5.34
CA ILE A 92 -6.82 18.26 4.66
C ILE A 92 -6.70 19.80 4.60
N LYS A 93 -6.33 20.45 5.71
CA LYS A 93 -6.16 21.91 5.74
C LYS A 93 -5.07 22.39 4.79
N ARG A 94 -3.95 21.65 4.71
CA ARG A 94 -2.87 21.92 3.76
C ARG A 94 -3.34 21.74 2.32
N TYR A 95 -4.00 20.63 2.02
CA TYR A 95 -4.55 20.34 0.69
C TYR A 95 -5.49 21.44 0.20
N LEU A 96 -6.45 21.87 1.02
CA LEU A 96 -7.40 22.92 0.64
C LEU A 96 -6.72 24.27 0.34
N ARG A 97 -5.69 24.64 1.12
CA ARG A 97 -4.90 25.85 0.87
C ARG A 97 -4.10 25.76 -0.42
N GLU A 98 -3.52 24.59 -0.70
CA GLU A 98 -2.79 24.34 -1.94
C GLU A 98 -3.71 24.41 -3.15
N GLN A 99 -4.92 23.82 -3.08
CA GLN A 99 -5.92 23.91 -4.15
C GLN A 99 -6.34 25.36 -4.42
N GLN A 100 -6.67 26.13 -3.40
CA GLN A 100 -7.03 27.56 -3.56
C GLN A 100 -5.90 28.37 -4.22
N LYS A 101 -4.65 28.11 -3.84
CA LYS A 101 -3.48 28.76 -4.45
C LYS A 101 -3.32 28.38 -5.92
N GLN A 102 -3.56 27.11 -6.27
CA GLN A 102 -3.52 26.65 -7.66
C GLN A 102 -4.62 27.29 -8.50
N GLU A 103 -5.85 27.38 -7.99
CA GLU A 103 -6.96 28.07 -8.66
C GLU A 103 -6.65 29.55 -8.91
N GLN A 104 -6.10 30.25 -7.91
CA GLN A 104 -5.67 31.64 -8.07
C GLN A 104 -4.57 31.81 -9.12
N LEU A 105 -3.60 30.89 -9.15
CA LEU A 105 -2.53 30.89 -10.13
C LEU A 105 -3.04 30.65 -11.55
N LEU A 106 -4.00 29.72 -11.71
CA LEU A 106 -4.64 29.43 -12.99
C LEU A 106 -5.44 30.65 -13.47
N ALA A 107 -6.26 31.26 -12.61
CA ALA A 107 -7.03 32.45 -12.94
C ALA A 107 -6.11 33.63 -13.34
N ALA A 108 -5.02 33.87 -12.60
CA ALA A 108 -4.05 34.91 -12.93
C ALA A 108 -3.38 34.65 -14.30
N ARG A 109 -3.09 33.39 -14.62
CA ARG A 109 -2.52 33.00 -15.92
C ARG A 109 -3.50 33.21 -17.06
N GLU A 110 -4.78 32.86 -16.88
CA GLU A 110 -5.83 33.10 -17.87
C GLU A 110 -6.02 34.60 -18.14
N LEU A 111 -6.06 35.42 -17.09
CA LEU A 111 -6.14 36.88 -17.23
C LEU A 111 -4.94 37.45 -17.98
N ALA A 112 -3.73 36.96 -17.71
CA ALA A 112 -2.52 37.39 -18.41
C ALA A 112 -2.51 36.99 -19.91
N LEU A 113 -3.08 35.83 -20.25
CA LEU A 113 -3.22 35.40 -21.64
C LEU A 113 -4.25 36.25 -22.39
N LEU A 114 -5.39 36.54 -21.75
CA LEU A 114 -6.43 37.41 -22.31
C LEU A 114 -5.89 38.83 -22.55
N SER A 115 -5.16 39.40 -21.59
CA SER A 115 -4.58 40.74 -21.75
C SER A 115 -3.52 40.80 -22.84
N ALA A 116 -2.65 39.79 -22.94
CA ALA A 116 -1.66 39.70 -24.02
C ALA A 116 -2.31 39.59 -25.42
N SER A 117 -3.45 38.91 -25.53
CA SER A 117 -4.20 38.81 -26.79
C SER A 117 -4.93 40.09 -27.18
N ALA A 118 -5.34 40.91 -26.20
CA ALA A 118 -6.01 42.19 -26.41
C ALA A 118 -5.03 43.33 -26.77
N SER A 119 -3.73 43.13 -26.54
CA SER A 119 -2.65 44.09 -26.84
C SER A 119 -1.87 43.80 -28.13
N GLY A 120 -2.39 42.92 -29.01
CA GLY A 120 -1.85 42.72 -30.36
C GLY A 120 -2.10 43.93 -31.28
N PRO A 121 -1.25 44.15 -32.31
CA PRO A 121 -1.06 45.42 -33.02
C PRO A 121 -2.29 45.99 -33.72
#